data_AF-A0AAV8Z895-F1
#
_entry.id   AF-A0AAV8Z895-F1
#
_cell.length_a   1.000
_cell.length_b   1.000
_cell.length_c   1.000
_cell.angle_alpha   90.00
_cell.angle_beta   90.00
_cell.angle_gamma   90.00
#
_symmetry.space_group_name_H-M   'P 1'
#
loop_
_entity.id
_entity.type
_entity.pdbx_description
1 polymer ?
#
loop_
_entity_poly.entity_id
_entity_poly.type
_entity_poly.pdbx_seq_one_letter_code
_entity_poly.pdbx_strand_id
1 'polypeptide(L)'
;VAWIHIDRQMILTIHRHVISRVPRFSVSHDNAKTWLLHVSSVQKEDRGYYMCQVNTNPMISQVGYLQVVVPPNIIDTESTQSTVAVRENQNISLTCKADGFPTPKIMWRREDGQAISVERRKKGNAK
;
A
#
# COMPACT_ATOMS: atom_id res chain seq x y z
N VAL A 1 -25.85 -10.29 -11.34
CA VAL A 1 -24.41 -10.22 -11.00
C VAL A 1 -24.26 -9.92 -9.53
N ALA A 2 -23.40 -10.64 -8.83
CA ALA A 2 -23.04 -10.38 -7.44
C ALA A 2 -21.53 -10.09 -7.35
N TRP A 3 -21.17 -9.19 -6.45
CA TRP A 3 -19.77 -8.87 -6.14
C TRP A 3 -19.40 -9.38 -4.75
N ILE A 4 -18.26 -10.04 -4.65
CA ILE A 4 -17.79 -10.70 -3.43
C ILE A 4 -16.32 -10.34 -3.22
N HIS A 5 -15.94 -9.97 -2.00
CA HIS A 5 -14.54 -9.87 -1.62
C HIS A 5 -14.09 -11.23 -1.07
N ILE A 6 -13.20 -11.91 -1.80
CA ILE A 6 -12.82 -13.30 -1.56
C ILE A 6 -12.08 -13.44 -0.24
N ASP A 7 -11.05 -12.63 -0.02
CA ASP A 7 -10.16 -12.76 1.15
C ASP A 7 -10.89 -12.53 2.48
N ARG A 8 -12.05 -11.88 2.44
CA ARG A 8 -12.90 -11.57 3.59
C ARG A 8 -14.20 -12.37 3.62
N GLN A 9 -14.43 -13.21 2.62
CA GLN A 9 -15.67 -13.98 2.44
C GLN A 9 -16.94 -13.13 2.59
N MET A 10 -16.91 -11.89 2.11
CA MET A 10 -18.02 -10.94 2.26
C MET A 10 -18.73 -10.69 0.94
N ILE A 11 -20.05 -10.84 0.94
CA ILE A 11 -20.91 -10.42 -0.18
C ILE A 11 -21.01 -8.90 -0.13
N LEU A 12 -20.57 -8.23 -1.19
CA LEU A 12 -20.59 -6.77 -1.30
C LEU A 12 -21.93 -6.29 -1.84
N THR A 13 -22.34 -6.84 -2.98
CA THR A 13 -23.55 -6.43 -3.68
C THR A 13 -24.20 -7.62 -4.38
N ILE A 14 -25.52 -7.57 -4.53
CA ILE A 14 -26.29 -8.49 -5.36
C ILE A 14 -27.19 -7.64 -6.25
N HIS A 15 -27.02 -7.77 -7.57
CA HIS A 15 -27.68 -6.91 -8.55
C HIS A 15 -27.44 -5.43 -8.21
N ARG A 16 -28.49 -4.64 -7.97
CA ARG A 16 -28.40 -3.21 -7.63
C ARG A 16 -28.35 -2.96 -6.13
N HIS A 17 -28.44 -3.99 -5.29
CA HIS A 17 -28.50 -3.86 -3.84
C HIS A 17 -27.12 -4.03 -3.24
N VAL A 18 -26.73 -3.07 -2.39
CA VAL A 18 -25.51 -3.15 -1.57
C VAL A 18 -25.85 -3.94 -0.31
N ILE A 19 -25.16 -5.07 -0.11
CA ILE A 19 -25.33 -5.96 1.05
C ILE A 19 -24.28 -5.63 2.13
N SER A 20 -23.10 -5.16 1.71
CA SER A 20 -22.06 -4.73 2.63
C SER A 20 -22.54 -3.62 3.57
N ARG A 21 -22.20 -3.72 4.86
CA ARG A 21 -22.44 -2.66 5.84
C ARG A 21 -21.47 -1.48 5.70
N VAL A 22 -20.44 -1.62 4.88
CA VAL A 22 -19.44 -0.56 4.65
C VAL A 22 -20.00 0.42 3.62
N PRO A 23 -20.21 1.70 3.97
CA PRO A 23 -20.92 2.67 3.12
C PRO A 23 -20.12 3.12 1.88
N ARG A 24 -18.90 2.60 1.72
CA ARG A 24 -17.97 2.96 0.63
C ARG A 24 -18.16 2.11 -0.63
N PHE A 25 -18.94 1.02 -0.56
CA PHE A 25 -19.24 0.19 -1.72
C PHE A 25 -20.53 0.66 -2.40
N SER A 26 -20.49 0.83 -3.71
CA SER A 26 -21.69 1.06 -4.52
C SER A 26 -21.58 0.32 -5.85
N VAL A 27 -22.70 0.17 -6.56
CA VAL A 27 -22.76 -0.54 -7.83
C VAL A 27 -23.50 0.30 -8.87
N SER A 28 -22.96 0.36 -10.07
CA SER A 28 -23.66 0.89 -11.25
C SER A 28 -23.63 -0.14 -12.37
N HIS A 29 -24.48 0.05 -13.37
CA HIS A 29 -24.52 -0.81 -14.54
C HIS A 29 -24.95 0.01 -15.75
N ASP A 30 -24.42 -0.33 -16.92
CA ASP A 30 -24.82 0.27 -18.19
C ASP A 30 -25.53 -0.77 -19.07
N ASN A 31 -26.70 -0.38 -19.60
CA ASN A 31 -27.43 -1.07 -20.68
C ASN A 31 -27.39 -2.61 -20.60
N ALA A 32 -27.52 -3.16 -19.39
CA ALA A 32 -27.51 -4.59 -19.03
C ALA A 32 -26.22 -5.41 -19.28
N LYS A 33 -25.17 -4.86 -19.91
CA LYS A 33 -23.95 -5.63 -20.26
C LYS A 33 -22.83 -5.52 -19.23
N THR A 34 -22.67 -4.35 -18.63
CA THR A 34 -21.53 -4.07 -17.75
C THR A 34 -22.02 -3.75 -16.35
N TRP A 35 -21.48 -4.45 -15.36
CA TRP A 35 -21.69 -4.18 -13.94
C TRP A 35 -20.39 -3.64 -13.35
N LEU A 36 -20.46 -2.51 -12.67
CA LEU A 36 -19.32 -1.81 -12.09
C LEU A 36 -19.47 -1.74 -10.58
N LEU A 37 -18.52 -2.31 -9.86
CA LEU A 37 -18.36 -2.10 -8.42
C LEU A 37 -17.49 -0.86 -8.21
N HIS A 38 -17.97 0.08 -7.41
CA HIS A 38 -17.24 1.28 -7.01
C HIS A 38 -16.86 1.18 -5.54
N VAL A 39 -15.62 1.53 -5.23
CA VAL A 39 -15.10 1.62 -3.86
C VAL A 39 -14.60 3.04 -3.64
N SER A 40 -15.35 3.85 -2.89
CA SER A 40 -14.95 5.22 -2.57
C SER A 40 -13.98 5.27 -1.38
N SER A 41 -13.14 6.31 -1.33
CA SER A 41 -12.17 6.54 -0.25
C SER A 41 -11.41 5.26 0.15
N VAL A 42 -10.80 4.62 -0.85
CA VAL A 42 -10.12 3.31 -0.74
C VAL A 42 -9.14 3.29 0.43
N GLN A 43 -9.16 2.19 1.20
CA GLN A 43 -8.30 1.97 2.36
C GLN A 43 -7.38 0.76 2.12
N LYS A 44 -6.31 0.63 2.91
CA LYS A 44 -5.35 -0.49 2.82
C LYS A 44 -6.05 -1.86 2.95
N GLU A 45 -7.14 -1.87 3.70
CA GLU A 45 -8.04 -2.98 4.00
C GLU A 45 -8.83 -3.49 2.79
N ASP A 46 -9.03 -2.65 1.77
CA ASP A 46 -9.80 -3.01 0.58
C ASP A 46 -8.95 -3.78 -0.44
N ARG A 47 -7.63 -3.85 -0.24
CA ARG A 47 -6.73 -4.64 -1.08
C ARG A 47 -7.09 -6.11 -0.97
N GLY A 48 -7.15 -6.77 -2.13
CA GLY A 48 -7.42 -8.20 -2.17
C GLY A 48 -8.09 -8.64 -3.46
N TYR A 49 -8.51 -9.91 -3.46
CA TYR A 49 -9.25 -10.48 -4.57
C TYR A 49 -10.75 -10.19 -4.50
N TYR A 50 -11.30 -9.72 -5.61
CA TYR A 50 -12.72 -9.47 -5.81
C TYR A 50 -13.24 -10.40 -6.89
N MET A 51 -14.42 -10.97 -6.66
CA MET A 51 -15.09 -11.84 -7.60
C MET A 51 -16.38 -11.20 -8.10
N CYS A 52 -16.57 -11.25 -9.40
CA CYS A 52 -17.84 -10.99 -10.07
C CYS A 52 -18.48 -12.35 -10.40
N GLN A 53 -19.70 -12.58 -9.93
CA GLN A 53 -20.40 -13.85 -10.04
C GLN A 53 -21.76 -13.69 -10.74
N VAL A 54 -22.10 -14.65 -11.61
CA VAL A 54 -23.40 -14.76 -12.28
C VAL A 54 -24.08 -16.07 -11.82
N ASN A 55 -25.37 -15.98 -11.48
CA ASN A 55 -26.17 -17.08 -10.93
C ASN A 55 -26.68 -18.06 -12.02
N THR A 56 -25.80 -18.47 -12.93
CA THR A 56 -26.07 -19.53 -13.90
C THR A 56 -25.90 -20.91 -13.29
N ASN A 57 -26.31 -21.95 -14.00
CA ASN A 57 -26.02 -23.35 -13.65
C ASN A 57 -25.30 -24.04 -14.81
N PRO A 58 -23.99 -24.32 -14.72
CA PRO A 58 -23.10 -24.05 -13.59
C PRO A 58 -22.85 -22.55 -13.39
N MET A 59 -22.45 -22.18 -12.16
CA MET A 59 -22.12 -20.80 -11.81
C MET A 59 -20.92 -20.30 -12.61
N ILE A 60 -21.03 -19.10 -13.16
CA ILE A 60 -19.93 -18.42 -13.88
C ILE A 60 -19.37 -17.30 -13.00
N SER A 61 -18.05 -17.19 -12.94
CA SER A 61 -17.36 -16.15 -12.17
C SER A 61 -16.07 -15.68 -12.82
N GLN A 62 -15.68 -14.44 -12.53
CA GLN A 62 -14.36 -13.89 -12.84
C GLN A 62 -13.77 -13.20 -11.61
N VAL A 63 -12.44 -13.23 -11.48
CA VAL A 63 -11.71 -12.70 -10.33
C VAL A 63 -10.72 -11.62 -10.78
N GLY A 64 -10.66 -10.53 -10.04
CA GLY A 64 -9.66 -9.46 -10.20
C GLY A 64 -8.99 -9.13 -8.86
N TYR A 65 -7.77 -8.61 -8.91
CA TYR A 65 -7.03 -8.18 -7.73
C TYR A 65 -6.99 -6.65 -7.65
N LEU A 66 -7.44 -6.09 -6.52
CA LEU A 66 -7.32 -4.66 -6.23
C LEU A 66 -6.04 -4.42 -5.43
N GLN A 67 -5.07 -3.74 -6.04
CA GLN A 67 -3.86 -3.28 -5.36
C GLN A 67 -4.08 -1.86 -4.83
N VAL A 68 -3.96 -1.69 -3.52
CA VAL A 68 -3.97 -0.36 -2.88
C VAL A 68 -2.52 0.06 -2.64
N VAL A 69 -2.14 1.23 -3.14
CA VAL A 69 -0.81 1.84 -2.94
C VAL A 69 -0.92 3.01 -1.98
N VAL A 70 0.15 3.24 -1.22
CA VAL A 70 0.21 4.28 -0.19
C VAL A 70 1.48 5.09 -0.45
N PRO A 71 1.38 6.42 -0.62
CA PRO A 71 2.54 7.25 -0.89
C PRO A 71 3.55 7.17 0.26
N PRO A 72 4.85 7.35 -0.03
CA PRO A 72 5.87 7.44 1.01
C PRO A 72 5.59 8.60 1.96
N ASN A 73 5.76 8.36 3.26
CA ASN A 73 5.70 9.38 4.28
C ASN A 73 6.94 9.24 5.19
N ILE A 74 7.65 10.33 5.41
CA ILE A 74 8.85 10.35 6.26
C ILE A 74 8.36 10.42 7.70
N ILE A 75 8.75 9.44 8.51
CA ILE A 75 8.33 9.35 9.89
C ILE A 75 9.26 10.24 10.73
N ASP A 76 8.75 11.39 11.13
CA ASP A 76 9.43 12.28 12.04
C ASP A 76 9.22 11.79 13.49
N THR A 77 10.15 10.96 13.96
CA THR A 77 10.23 10.56 15.37
C THR A 77 11.27 11.41 16.09
N GLU A 78 11.23 11.50 17.42
CA GLU A 78 12.29 12.16 18.21
C GLU A 78 13.71 11.61 17.92
N SER A 79 13.82 10.40 17.33
CA SER A 79 15.07 9.78 16.86
C SER A 79 15.59 10.27 15.49
N THR A 80 14.76 10.93 14.68
CA THR A 80 15.16 11.69 13.49
C THR A 80 15.54 13.09 13.97
N GLN A 81 16.70 13.21 14.62
CA GLN A 81 17.23 14.51 15.03
C GLN A 81 17.32 15.42 13.81
N SER A 82 16.53 16.49 13.79
CA SER A 82 16.50 17.49 12.72
C SER A 82 17.84 18.23 12.57
N THR A 83 18.66 18.23 13.61
CA THR A 83 20.04 18.73 13.60
C THR A 83 20.88 17.90 14.55
N VAL A 84 22.04 17.45 14.07
CA VAL A 84 23.01 16.68 14.87
C VAL A 84 24.34 17.41 14.86
N ALA A 85 24.95 17.57 16.04
CA ALA A 85 26.30 18.09 16.18
C ALA A 85 27.23 16.97 16.63
N VAL A 86 28.37 16.82 15.94
CA VAL A 86 29.37 15.82 16.24
C VAL A 86 30.74 16.49 16.25
N ARG A 87 31.62 16.08 17.17
CA ARG A 87 33.01 16.57 17.20
C ARG A 87 33.77 15.99 16.01
N GLU A 88 34.77 16.72 15.54
CA GLU A 88 35.68 16.21 14.52
C GLU A 88 36.27 14.86 14.94
N ASN A 89 36.44 13.95 13.97
CA ASN A 89 36.93 12.57 14.17
C ASN A 89 36.04 11.67 15.05
N GLN A 90 34.77 12.03 15.26
CA GLN A 90 33.78 11.16 15.89
C GLN A 90 32.79 10.60 14.86
N ASN A 91 32.25 9.41 15.14
CA ASN A 91 31.30 8.75 14.26
C ASN A 91 29.87 9.27 14.50
N ILE A 92 29.09 9.34 13.42
CA ILE A 92 27.67 9.71 13.44
C ILE A 92 26.86 8.73 12.59
N SER A 93 25.61 8.49 12.99
CA SER A 93 24.63 7.75 12.20
C SER A 93 23.39 8.61 11.99
N LEU A 94 23.10 8.94 10.73
CA LEU A 94 21.86 9.61 10.35
C LEU A 94 20.83 8.54 10.02
N THR A 95 19.72 8.54 10.75
CA THR A 95 18.62 7.60 10.56
C THR A 95 17.47 8.32 9.88
N CYS A 96 16.93 7.74 8.81
CA CYS A 96 15.67 8.16 8.21
C CYS A 96 14.78 6.93 8.14
N LYS A 97 13.52 7.09 8.54
CA LYS A 97 12.48 6.06 8.44
C LYS A 97 11.36 6.62 7.60
N ALA A 98 10.85 5.82 6.69
CA ALA A 98 9.69 6.17 5.88
C ALA A 98 8.75 4.98 5.83
N ASP A 99 7.45 5.25 5.92
CA ASP A 99 6.40 4.28 5.63
C ASP A 99 5.78 4.53 4.25
N GLY A 100 5.06 3.54 3.74
CA GLY A 100 4.49 3.58 2.39
C GLY A 100 4.30 2.17 1.86
N PHE A 101 3.51 2.04 0.79
CA PHE A 101 3.34 0.78 0.08
C PHE A 101 3.36 1.00 -1.44
N PRO A 102 4.26 0.35 -2.19
CA PRO A 102 5.33 -0.55 -1.72
C PRO A 102 6.35 0.15 -0.79
N THR A 103 7.15 -0.63 -0.06
CA THR A 103 8.13 -0.10 0.89
C THR A 103 9.06 0.92 0.20
N PRO A 104 9.16 2.17 0.71
CA PRO A 104 9.95 3.21 0.07
C PRO A 104 11.44 2.93 0.14
N LYS A 105 12.17 3.38 -0.89
CA LYS A 105 13.64 3.38 -0.90
C LYS A 105 14.16 4.70 -0.32
N ILE A 106 15.08 4.61 0.64
CA ILE A 106 15.69 5.77 1.28
C ILE A 106 17.04 6.06 0.62
N MET A 107 17.24 7.31 0.21
CA MET A 107 18.48 7.79 -0.42
C MET A 107 18.92 9.08 0.26
N TRP A 108 20.22 9.18 0.54
CA TRP A 108 20.84 10.37 1.12
C TRP A 108 21.58 11.15 0.04
N ARG A 109 21.50 12.48 0.14
CA ARG A 109 22.26 13.42 -0.69
C ARG A 109 22.65 14.63 0.15
N ARG A 110 23.78 15.25 -0.17
CA ARG A 110 24.11 16.57 0.35
C ARG A 110 23.45 17.64 -0.52
N GLU A 111 23.02 18.73 0.10
CA GLU A 111 22.41 19.85 -0.64
C GLU A 111 23.42 20.55 -1.55
N ASP A 112 24.69 20.58 -1.16
CA ASP A 112 25.81 21.13 -1.94
C ASP A 112 26.28 20.22 -3.09
N GLY A 113 25.69 19.04 -3.25
CA GLY A 113 26.05 18.05 -4.28
C GLY A 113 27.38 17.33 -4.05
N GLN A 114 28.07 17.56 -2.94
CA GLN A 114 29.31 16.84 -2.62
C GLN A 114 29.03 15.36 -2.29
N ALA A 115 30.04 14.51 -2.48
CA ALA A 115 29.95 13.10 -2.14
C ALA A 115 29.85 12.89 -0.62
N ILE A 116 29.09 11.87 -0.21
CA ILE A 116 29.03 11.40 1.18
C ILE A 116 30.07 10.29 1.33
N SER A 117 31.13 10.52 2.08
CA SER A 117 32.13 9.50 2.43
C SER A 117 31.63 8.64 3.58
N VAL A 118 31.14 7.43 3.29
CA VAL A 118 30.77 6.46 4.31
C VAL A 118 31.91 5.48 4.51
N GLU A 119 32.56 5.50 5.68
CA GLU A 119 33.54 4.48 6.04
C GLU A 119 32.83 3.13 6.22
N ARG A 120 32.94 2.25 5.21
CA ARG A 120 32.46 0.87 5.32
C ARG A 120 33.41 0.10 6.24
N ARG A 121 32.99 -0.18 7.47
CA ARG A 121 33.69 -1.15 8.33
C ARG A 121 33.76 -2.49 7.60
N LYS A 122 34.95 -2.88 7.14
CA LYS A 122 35.19 -4.26 6.69
C LYS A 122 34.92 -5.16 7.90
N LYS A 123 33.95 -6.09 7.79
CA LYS A 123 33.82 -7.20 8.74
C LYS A 123 35.16 -7.94 8.68
N GLY A 124 35.98 -7.79 9.73
CA GLY A 124 37.23 -8.52 9.84
C GLY A 124 36.93 -10.02 9.85
N ASN A 125 37.59 -10.75 8.96
CA ASN A 125 37.64 -12.21 9.02
C ASN A 125 38.28 -12.57 10.36
N ALA A 126 37.52 -13.22 11.25
CA ALA A 126 38.10 -13.86 12.41
C ALA A 126 39.05 -14.94 11.89
N LYS A 127 40.32 -14.86 12.31
CA LYS A 127 41.37 -15.82 12.01
C LYS A 127 41.40 -16.89 13.10
#